data_AF-A0A0N4XF32-F1
#
_entry.id   AF-A0A0N4XF32-F1
#
_cell.length_a   1.000
_cell.length_b   1.000
_cell.length_c   1.000
_cell.angle_alpha   90.00
_cell.angle_beta   90.00
_cell.angle_gamma   90.00
#
_symmetry.space_group_name_H-M   'P 1'
#
loop_
_entity.id
_entity.type
_entity.pdbx_description
1 polymer ?
#
loop_
_entity_poly.entity_id
_entity_poly.type
_entity_poly.pdbx_seq_one_letter_code
_entity_poly.pdbx_strand_id
1 'polypeptide(L)'
;MAEKFRAKFPAYLQKSGKDVALAGLVQQRLIECERKQAGNHWDKVDGLLTKITLSKSEESECRGGLVQERISCVNLFNYACQFVDSSFVFRLVPARITIQEARQAEVGAEKCRKVVRLVKKRLEG
;
A
#
# COMPACT_ATOMS: atom_id res chain seq x y z
N MET A 1 3.20 -10.71 -9.10
CA MET A 1 4.29 -10.70 -8.09
C MET A 1 3.78 -11.04 -6.68
N ALA A 2 2.65 -10.47 -6.27
CA ALA A 2 2.06 -10.65 -4.94
C ALA A 2 1.75 -12.10 -4.54
N GLU A 3 1.24 -12.95 -5.45
CA GLU A 3 0.91 -14.35 -5.13
C GLU A 3 2.13 -15.20 -4.72
N LYS A 4 3.31 -14.87 -5.26
CA LYS A 4 4.56 -15.56 -4.94
C LYS A 4 5.10 -15.20 -3.54
N PHE A 5 4.64 -14.09 -2.96
CA PHE A 5 5.10 -13.60 -1.67
C PHE A 5 4.67 -14.52 -0.51
N ARG A 6 3.42 -15.01 -0.54
CA ARG A 6 2.90 -15.91 0.50
C ARG A 6 3.65 -17.24 0.57
N ALA A 7 4.11 -17.75 -0.57
CA ALA A 7 4.86 -19.00 -0.69
C ALA A 7 6.30 -18.92 -0.14
N LYS A 8 6.81 -17.72 0.19
CA LYS A 8 8.19 -17.51 0.64
C LYS A 8 8.37 -17.39 2.15
N PHE A 9 7.30 -17.30 2.92
CA PHE A 9 7.40 -17.42 4.37
C PHE A 9 7.76 -18.87 4.70
N PRO A 10 8.88 -19.14 5.40
CA PRO A 10 9.21 -20.50 5.77
C PRO A 10 8.09 -21.11 6.61
N ALA A 11 7.63 -22.31 6.25
CA ALA A 11 6.51 -22.97 6.94
C ALA A 11 6.74 -23.13 8.45
N TYR A 12 8.00 -23.21 8.88
CA TYR A 12 8.38 -23.26 10.29
C TYR A 12 8.25 -21.90 11.03
N LEU A 13 8.30 -20.77 10.30
CA LEU A 13 7.98 -19.43 10.82
C LEU A 13 6.47 -19.15 10.74
N GLN A 14 5.75 -19.80 9.83
CA GLN A 14 4.27 -19.74 9.75
C GLN A 14 3.57 -20.45 10.93
N LYS A 15 4.33 -21.03 11.87
CA LYS A 15 3.80 -21.67 13.09
C LYS A 15 3.05 -20.70 14.00
N SER A 16 3.31 -19.40 13.90
CA SER A 16 2.52 -18.37 14.56
C SER A 16 1.47 -17.82 13.58
N GLY A 17 0.19 -17.81 13.98
CA GLY A 17 -0.89 -17.24 13.16
C GLY A 17 -0.67 -15.76 12.81
N LYS A 18 0.20 -15.06 13.55
CA LYS A 18 0.58 -13.67 13.27
C LYS A 18 1.37 -13.55 11.97
N ASP A 19 2.27 -14.49 11.66
CA ASP A 19 3.11 -14.43 10.46
C ASP A 19 2.35 -14.78 9.18
N VAL A 20 1.34 -15.65 9.28
CA VAL A 20 0.40 -15.93 8.17
C VAL A 20 -0.49 -14.73 7.87
N ALA A 21 -1.04 -14.10 8.91
CA ALA A 21 -1.85 -12.88 8.76
C ALA A 21 -1.03 -11.74 8.12
N LEU A 22 0.24 -11.65 8.49
CA LEU A 22 1.19 -10.69 8.00
C LEU A 22 1.54 -10.88 6.50
N ALA A 23 1.82 -12.11 6.10
CA ALA A 23 2.06 -12.46 4.70
C ALA A 23 0.83 -12.12 3.84
N GLY A 24 -0.37 -12.41 4.36
CA GLY A 24 -1.63 -12.02 3.73
C GLY A 24 -1.81 -10.51 3.59
N LEU A 25 -1.48 -9.74 4.64
CA LEU A 25 -1.53 -8.28 4.60
C LEU A 25 -0.61 -7.70 3.51
N VAL A 26 0.64 -8.15 3.45
CA VAL A 26 1.60 -7.68 2.45
C VAL A 26 1.17 -8.07 1.03
N GLN A 27 0.69 -9.30 0.85
CA GLN A 27 0.16 -9.75 -0.44
C GLN A 27 -0.99 -8.84 -0.92
N GLN A 28 -1.96 -8.56 -0.06
CA GLN A 28 -3.09 -7.68 -0.40
C GLN A 28 -2.62 -6.27 -0.75
N ARG A 29 -1.69 -5.70 0.02
CA ARG A 29 -1.16 -4.37 -0.26
C ARG A 29 -0.36 -4.32 -1.56
N LEU A 30 0.41 -5.35 -1.90
CA LEU A 30 1.09 -5.44 -3.19
C LEU A 30 0.11 -5.42 -4.37
N ILE A 31 -0.99 -6.18 -4.29
CA ILE A 31 -2.05 -6.20 -5.32
C ILE A 31 -2.67 -4.81 -5.48
N GLU A 32 -3.00 -4.15 -4.36
CA GLU A 32 -3.59 -2.81 -4.39
C GLU A 32 -2.64 -1.76 -4.96
N CYS A 33 -1.37 -1.79 -4.54
CA CYS A 33 -0.32 -0.92 -5.06
C CYS A 33 -0.14 -1.13 -6.57
N GLU A 34 -0.18 -2.39 -7.05
CA GLU A 34 0.04 -2.73 -8.46
C GLU A 34 -1.11 -2.18 -9.31
N ARG A 35 -2.35 -2.37 -8.85
CA ARG A 35 -3.54 -1.79 -9.48
C ARG A 35 -3.51 -0.26 -9.49
N LYS A 36 -3.11 0.37 -8.38
CA LYS A 36 -3.05 1.83 -8.25
C LYS A 36 -1.97 2.45 -9.15
N GLN A 37 -0.80 1.82 -9.21
CA GLN A 37 0.30 2.22 -10.10
C GLN A 37 -0.14 2.10 -11.56
N ALA A 38 -0.66 0.94 -11.98
CA ALA A 38 -1.11 0.71 -13.36
C ALA A 38 -2.23 1.67 -13.78
N GLY A 39 -3.12 2.04 -12.85
CA GLY A 39 -4.22 2.96 -13.09
C GLY A 39 -3.86 4.45 -13.03
N ASN A 40 -2.60 4.80 -12.78
CA ASN A 40 -2.14 6.15 -12.42
C ASN A 40 -3.01 6.82 -11.33
N HIS A 41 -3.30 6.08 -10.27
CA HIS A 41 -4.29 6.46 -9.27
C HIS A 41 -3.94 7.76 -8.53
N TRP A 42 -2.70 7.90 -8.05
CA TRP A 42 -2.32 9.03 -7.20
C TRP A 42 -2.39 10.37 -7.93
N ASP A 43 -1.88 10.43 -9.17
CA ASP A 43 -1.94 11.64 -9.98
C ASP A 43 -3.39 12.00 -10.34
N LYS A 44 -4.24 10.99 -10.60
CA LYS A 44 -5.68 11.21 -10.84
C LYS A 44 -6.38 11.77 -9.62
N VAL A 45 -6.10 11.25 -8.42
CA VAL A 45 -6.71 11.78 -7.19
C VAL A 45 -6.21 13.19 -6.92
N ASP A 46 -4.90 13.46 -7.04
CA ASP A 46 -4.36 14.82 -6.84
C ASP A 46 -4.97 15.84 -7.81
N GLY A 47 -5.12 15.49 -9.09
CA GLY A 47 -5.80 16.32 -10.08
C GLY A 47 -7.32 16.49 -9.85
N LEU A 48 -7.94 15.67 -9.00
CA LEU A 48 -9.33 15.84 -8.58
C LEU A 48 -9.45 16.74 -7.34
N LEU A 49 -8.44 16.76 -6.46
CA LEU A 49 -8.43 17.62 -5.27
C LEU A 49 -8.54 19.10 -5.65
N THR A 50 -7.93 19.51 -6.76
CA THR A 50 -8.00 20.91 -7.24
C THR A 50 -9.37 21.29 -7.81
N LYS A 51 -10.24 20.32 -8.08
CA LYS A 51 -11.56 20.52 -8.70
C LYS A 51 -12.71 20.57 -7.71
N ILE A 52 -12.44 20.34 -6.42
CA ILE A 52 -13.45 20.36 -5.36
C ILE A 52 -13.08 21.37 -4.28
N THR A 53 -14.07 22.06 -3.74
CA THR A 53 -13.89 22.96 -2.60
C THR A 53 -13.62 22.14 -1.34
N LEU A 54 -12.36 22.12 -0.90
CA LEU A 54 -11.90 21.55 0.36
C LEU A 54 -11.37 22.67 1.26
N SER A 55 -11.37 22.43 2.58
CA SER A 55 -10.54 23.27 3.45
C SER A 55 -9.06 23.02 3.17
N LYS A 56 -8.21 24.03 3.42
CA LYS A 56 -6.75 23.88 3.28
C LYS A 56 -6.19 22.72 4.11
N SER A 57 -6.79 22.44 5.27
CA SER A 57 -6.40 21.33 6.14
C SER A 57 -6.71 19.97 5.50
N GLU A 58 -7.91 19.80 4.95
CA GLU A 58 -8.33 18.55 4.30
C GLU A 58 -7.52 18.27 3.02
N GLU A 59 -7.26 19.30 2.23
CA GLU A 59 -6.43 19.20 1.03
C GLU A 59 -4.98 18.80 1.40
N SER A 60 -4.40 19.45 2.40
CA SER A 60 -3.04 19.16 2.87
C SER A 60 -2.93 17.74 3.45
N GLU A 61 -3.90 17.32 4.26
CA GLU A 61 -3.91 15.98 4.85
C GLU A 61 -4.07 14.89 3.79
N CYS A 62 -4.96 15.08 2.82
CA CYS A 62 -5.11 14.12 1.72
C CYS A 62 -3.84 14.05 0.85
N ARG A 63 -3.26 15.19 0.44
CA ARG A 63 -2.01 15.19 -0.33
C ARG A 63 -0.88 14.49 0.41
N GLY A 64 -0.74 14.76 1.71
CA GLY A 64 0.22 14.05 2.56
C GLY A 64 -0.02 12.54 2.56
N GLY A 65 -1.29 12.10 2.65
CA GLY A 65 -1.68 10.70 2.56
C GLY A 65 -1.37 10.04 1.21
N LEU A 66 -1.62 10.74 0.09
CA LEU A 66 -1.30 10.25 -1.26
C LEU A 66 0.19 10.04 -1.46
N VAL A 67 1.01 11.01 -1.03
CA VAL A 67 2.47 10.91 -1.11
C VAL A 67 2.97 9.76 -0.23
N GLN A 68 2.48 9.68 1.02
CA GLN A 68 2.84 8.61 1.94
C GLN A 68 2.48 7.23 1.38
N GLU A 69 1.29 7.05 0.82
CA GLU A 69 0.86 5.79 0.22
C GLU A 69 1.74 5.42 -0.99
N ARG A 70 2.01 6.37 -1.88
CA ARG A 70 2.84 6.14 -3.06
C ARG A 70 4.26 5.72 -2.69
N ILE A 71 4.89 6.41 -1.73
CA ILE A 71 6.22 6.04 -1.20
C ILE A 71 6.18 4.62 -0.62
N SER A 72 5.19 4.33 0.23
CA SER A 72 5.07 3.02 0.88
C SER A 72 4.87 1.90 -0.14
N CYS A 73 4.09 2.14 -1.20
CA CYS A 73 3.91 1.19 -2.30
C CYS A 73 5.21 0.93 -3.07
N VAL A 74 5.98 1.97 -3.41
CA VAL A 74 7.30 1.81 -4.07
C VAL A 74 8.26 1.00 -3.20
N ASN A 75 8.31 1.31 -1.90
CA ASN A 75 9.12 0.55 -0.95
C ASN A 75 8.67 -0.91 -0.87
N LEU A 76 7.36 -1.16 -0.82
CA LEU A 76 6.82 -2.51 -0.77
C LEU A 76 7.22 -3.32 -2.02
N PHE A 77 7.19 -2.72 -3.21
CA PHE A 77 7.69 -3.36 -4.42
C PHE A 77 9.18 -3.65 -4.36
N ASN A 78 9.99 -2.68 -3.95
CA ASN A 78 11.44 -2.85 -3.84
C ASN A 78 11.81 -3.96 -2.86
N TYR A 79 11.13 -4.04 -1.72
CA TYR A 79 11.32 -5.13 -0.76
C TYR A 79 10.77 -6.45 -1.30
N ALA A 80 9.63 -6.44 -1.98
CA ALA A 80 9.05 -7.61 -2.64
C ALA A 80 9.94 -8.17 -3.78
N CYS A 81 10.75 -7.35 -4.43
CA CYS A 81 11.70 -7.81 -5.46
C CYS A 81 12.73 -8.80 -4.90
N GLN A 82 13.09 -8.69 -3.62
CA GLN A 82 13.96 -9.67 -2.95
C GLN A 82 13.33 -11.07 -2.85
N PHE A 83 12.03 -11.20 -3.14
CA PHE A 83 11.29 -12.46 -3.15
C PHE A 83 11.16 -13.07 -4.56
N VAL A 84 11.73 -12.43 -5.59
CA VAL A 84 11.75 -12.94 -6.97
C VAL A 84 12.75 -14.10 -7.11
N ASP A 85 13.87 -14.07 -6.38
CA ASP A 85 14.81 -15.18 -6.34
C ASP A 85 14.38 -16.24 -5.33
N SER A 86 14.21 -17.47 -5.82
CA SER A 86 13.74 -18.56 -5.00
C SER A 86 14.74 -19.09 -3.97
N SER A 87 16.04 -18.83 -4.17
CA SER A 87 17.18 -19.27 -3.37
C SER A 87 17.54 -18.32 -2.23
N PHE A 88 16.98 -17.10 -2.23
CA PHE A 88 17.29 -16.09 -1.23
C PHE A 88 16.55 -16.36 0.09
N VAL A 89 17.29 -16.70 1.15
CA VAL A 89 16.76 -16.91 2.51
C VAL A 89 16.62 -15.57 3.22
N PHE A 90 15.39 -15.21 3.56
CA PHE A 90 15.09 -13.93 4.19
C PHE A 90 15.61 -13.84 5.64
N ARG A 91 16.22 -12.71 5.97
CA ARG A 91 16.51 -12.33 7.36
C ARG A 91 15.32 -11.57 7.95
N LEU A 92 15.12 -11.69 9.27
CA LEU A 92 14.00 -11.10 10.02
C LEU A 92 13.86 -9.57 9.88
N VAL A 93 14.95 -8.85 9.62
CA VAL A 93 14.97 -7.38 9.53
C VAL A 93 14.26 -6.87 8.27
N PRO A 94 14.62 -7.32 7.04
CA PRO A 94 13.85 -7.05 5.82
C PRO A 94 12.35 -7.36 5.93
N ALA A 95 11.99 -8.46 6.62
CA ALA A 95 10.59 -8.79 6.87
C ALA A 95 9.90 -7.70 7.72
N ARG A 96 10.52 -7.25 8.83
CA ARG A 96 9.98 -6.17 9.68
C ARG A 96 9.77 -4.85 8.94
N ILE A 97 10.71 -4.50 8.07
CA ILE A 97 10.62 -3.28 7.25
C ILE A 97 9.45 -3.39 6.27
N THR A 98 9.31 -4.53 5.57
CA THR A 98 8.21 -4.77 4.62
C THR A 98 6.83 -4.64 5.30
N ILE A 99 6.69 -5.12 6.53
CA ILE A 99 5.46 -4.97 7.32
C ILE A 99 5.17 -3.51 7.64
N GLN A 100 6.20 -2.78 8.05
CA GLN A 100 6.04 -1.39 8.46
C GLN A 100 5.58 -0.56 7.27
N GLU A 101 6.14 -0.77 6.08
CA GLU A 101 5.69 -0.11 4.86
C GLU A 101 4.24 -0.47 4.50
N ALA A 102 3.85 -1.75 4.62
CA ALA A 102 2.48 -2.17 4.37
C ALA A 102 1.47 -1.46 5.30
N ARG A 103 1.84 -1.25 6.58
CA ARG A 103 1.02 -0.50 7.54
C ARG A 103 0.99 1.00 7.24
N GLN A 104 2.12 1.58 6.84
CA GLN A 104 2.18 3.00 6.47
C GLN A 104 1.35 3.29 5.22
N ALA A 105 1.32 2.37 4.26
CA ALA A 105 0.44 2.45 3.09
C ALA A 105 -1.04 2.48 3.49
N GLU A 106 -1.46 1.57 4.39
CA GLU A 106 -2.83 1.53 4.92
C GLU A 106 -3.23 2.84 5.63
N VAL A 107 -2.36 3.33 6.52
CA VAL A 107 -2.60 4.60 7.23
C VAL A 107 -2.69 5.76 6.25
N GLY A 108 -1.81 5.82 5.24
CA GLY A 108 -1.87 6.83 4.18
C GLY A 108 -3.17 6.77 3.38
N ALA A 109 -3.61 5.57 3.01
CA ALA A 109 -4.86 5.36 2.29
C ALA A 109 -6.09 5.82 3.08
N GLU A 110 -6.10 5.60 4.40
CA GLU A 110 -7.23 5.97 5.26
C GLU A 110 -7.37 7.50 5.38
N LYS A 111 -6.24 8.24 5.44
CA LYS A 111 -6.23 9.71 5.54
C LYS A 111 -7.03 10.39 4.43
N CYS A 112 -6.94 9.91 3.19
CA CYS A 112 -7.70 10.50 2.08
C CYS A 112 -9.05 9.79 1.78
N ARG A 113 -9.41 8.72 2.50
CA ARG A 113 -10.58 7.89 2.19
C ARG A 113 -11.90 8.64 2.20
N LYS A 114 -12.10 9.53 3.19
CA LYS A 114 -13.32 10.34 3.32
C LYS A 114 -13.49 11.31 2.14
N VAL A 115 -12.40 11.97 1.74
CA VAL A 115 -12.38 12.92 0.61
C VAL A 115 -12.64 12.20 -0.71
N VAL A 116 -12.00 11.05 -0.96
CA VAL A 116 -12.23 10.26 -2.18
C VAL A 116 -13.69 9.80 -2.30
N ARG A 117 -14.34 9.43 -1.18
CA ARG A 117 -15.77 9.08 -1.19
C ARG A 117 -16.67 10.26 -1.55
N LEU A 118 -16.35 11.46 -1.07
CA LEU A 118 -17.07 12.70 -1.40
C LEU A 118 -16.91 13.07 -2.89
N VAL A 119 -15.69 12.97 -3.41
CA VAL A 119 -15.40 13.20 -4.84
C VAL A 119 -16.20 12.26 -5.73
N LYS A 120 -16.21 10.95 -5.45
CA LYS A 120 -16.98 9.98 -6.24
C LYS A 120 -18.47 10.28 -6.25
N LYS A 121 -19.06 10.60 -5.09
CA LYS A 121 -20.49 10.96 -5.00
C LYS A 121 -20.87 12.20 -5.81
N ARG A 122 -19.95 13.15 -5.98
CA ARG A 122 -20.18 14.39 -6.76
C ARG A 122 -19.90 14.23 -8.26
N LEU A 123 -19.26 13.13 -8.68
CA LEU A 123 -18.99 12.82 -10.09
C LEU A 123 -19.99 11.83 -10.69
N GLU A 124 -20.65 11.03 -9.85
CA GLU A 124 -21.71 10.07 -10.24
C GLU A 124 -23.12 10.68 -10.19
N GLY A 125 -23.27 11.93 -9.75
CA GLY A 125 -24.51 12.72 -9.79
C GLY A 125 -24.33 13.97 -10.62
#